data_AF-X0WBL7-F1
#
_entry.id   AF-X0WBL7-F1
#
_cell.length_a   1.000
_cell.length_b   1.000
_cell.length_c   1.000
_cell.angle_alpha   90.00
_cell.angle_beta   90.00
_cell.angle_gamma   90.00
#
_symmetry.space_group_name_H-M   'P 1'
#
loop_
_entity.id
_entity.type
_entity.pdbx_description
1 polymer ?
#
loop_
_entity_poly.entity_id
_entity_poly.type
_entity_poly.pdbx_seq_one_letter_code
_entity_poly.pdbx_strand_id
1 'polypeptide(L)'
;MWTEAVRHAIAAKDFDEVLEFIENCAMTLVIKGDLLTLLSWDRQLPDELMSGQLQVKLALAWGMALVNRFAEADAFLSCVEEAASTEREGELWWKCRAVRAVISGLEGESAKARIIALECLENSSFDSFYLDALQNVARYGHLKAGDWETFYAVPKPKAADGVSSYLSETYQLCLYGLAASQHLAFDDALGFYAEAKKLAIRYAGPKSVSAAMITGPKAAA
;
A
#
# COMPACT_ATOMS: atom_id res chain seq x y z
N MET A 1 -7.67 -11.30 17.77
CA MET A 1 -8.93 -12.04 17.98
C MET A 1 -9.65 -12.28 16.65
N TRP A 2 -9.79 -11.27 15.78
CA TRP A 2 -10.43 -11.41 14.46
C TRP A 2 -9.71 -12.33 13.45
N THR A 3 -8.38 -12.24 13.34
CA THR A 3 -7.59 -13.06 12.41
C THR A 3 -7.69 -14.56 12.71
N GLU A 4 -7.75 -14.93 13.98
CA GLU A 4 -7.95 -16.33 14.42
C GLU A 4 -9.35 -16.82 14.04
N ALA A 5 -10.39 -16.01 14.30
CA ALA A 5 -11.77 -16.35 13.96
C ALA A 5 -11.95 -16.55 12.44
N VAL A 6 -11.40 -15.64 11.61
CA VAL A 6 -11.42 -15.79 10.15
C VAL A 6 -10.70 -17.06 9.71
N ARG A 7 -9.52 -17.36 10.28
CA ARG A 7 -8.78 -18.58 9.95
C ARG A 7 -9.57 -19.85 10.33
N HIS A 8 -10.21 -19.87 11.50
CA HIS A 8 -11.02 -21.00 11.94
C HIS A 8 -12.25 -21.21 11.07
N ALA A 9 -12.94 -20.13 10.70
CA ALA A 9 -14.07 -20.18 9.78
C ALA A 9 -13.70 -20.66 8.38
N ILE A 10 -12.57 -20.19 7.84
CA ILE A 10 -12.04 -20.68 6.56
C ILE A 10 -11.74 -22.19 6.64
N ALA A 11 -11.14 -22.65 7.74
CA ALA A 11 -10.88 -24.08 7.94
C ALA A 11 -12.16 -24.90 8.10
N ALA A 12 -13.19 -24.34 8.73
CA ALA A 12 -14.48 -24.98 8.98
C ALA A 12 -15.46 -24.87 7.79
N LYS A 13 -15.17 -24.03 6.79
CA LYS A 13 -16.09 -23.63 5.71
C LYS A 13 -17.40 -23.02 6.22
N ASP A 14 -17.33 -22.37 7.37
CA ASP A 14 -18.47 -21.71 8.02
C ASP A 14 -18.31 -20.19 7.86
N PHE A 15 -18.89 -19.65 6.79
CA PHE A 15 -18.62 -18.28 6.33
C PHE A 15 -19.67 -17.26 6.77
N ASP A 16 -20.84 -17.72 7.24
CA ASP A 16 -21.98 -16.86 7.57
C ASP A 16 -21.67 -15.92 8.76
N GLU A 17 -20.89 -16.39 9.75
CA GLU A 17 -20.46 -15.59 10.90
C GLU A 17 -19.23 -14.70 10.64
N VAL A 18 -18.57 -14.82 9.48
CA VAL A 18 -17.25 -14.20 9.25
C VAL A 18 -17.24 -13.11 8.19
N LEU A 19 -18.31 -12.99 7.42
CA LEU A 19 -18.49 -11.94 6.40
C LEU A 19 -18.29 -10.52 6.92
N GLU A 20 -18.72 -10.20 8.14
CA GLU A 20 -18.53 -8.85 8.71
C GLU A 20 -17.08 -8.64 9.24
N PHE A 21 -16.40 -9.72 9.61
CA PHE A 21 -15.05 -9.66 10.17
C PHE A 21 -13.95 -9.74 9.12
N ILE A 22 -14.24 -10.33 7.96
CA ILE A 22 -13.24 -10.55 6.91
C ILE A 22 -12.77 -9.23 6.30
N GLU A 23 -13.67 -8.27 6.11
CA GLU A 23 -13.35 -6.94 5.57
C GLU A 23 -12.39 -6.18 6.50
N ASN A 24 -12.78 -6.09 7.78
CA ASN A 24 -11.99 -5.43 8.82
C ASN A 24 -10.61 -6.10 9.01
N CYS A 25 -10.57 -7.42 8.89
CA CYS A 25 -9.33 -8.18 9.00
C CYS A 25 -8.43 -7.99 7.77
N ALA A 26 -8.99 -7.94 6.55
CA ALA A 26 -8.21 -7.86 5.31
C ALA A 26 -7.34 -6.59 5.26
N MET A 27 -7.93 -5.41 5.48
CA MET A 27 -7.15 -4.16 5.52
C MET A 27 -6.19 -4.10 6.70
N THR A 28 -6.53 -4.71 7.84
CA THR A 28 -5.60 -4.83 8.97
C THR A 28 -4.36 -5.64 8.58
N LEU A 29 -4.50 -6.71 7.79
CA LEU A 29 -3.36 -7.49 7.30
C LEU A 29 -2.48 -6.67 6.34
N VAL A 30 -3.08 -5.86 5.47
CA VAL A 30 -2.34 -4.91 4.61
C VAL A 30 -1.52 -3.94 5.46
N ILE A 31 -2.16 -3.27 6.43
CA ILE A 31 -1.50 -2.29 7.30
C ILE A 31 -0.35 -2.93 8.10
N LYS A 32 -0.54 -4.18 8.56
CA LYS A 32 0.49 -4.94 9.27
C LYS A 32 1.59 -5.50 8.37
N GLY A 33 1.39 -5.50 7.05
CA GLY A 33 2.29 -6.13 6.10
C GLY A 33 2.25 -7.66 6.13
N ASP A 34 1.21 -8.27 6.71
CA ASP A 34 1.00 -9.73 6.70
C ASP A 34 0.35 -10.16 5.37
N LEU A 35 1.09 -9.92 4.28
CA LEU A 35 0.62 -10.13 2.93
C LEU A 35 0.52 -11.62 2.59
N LEU A 36 1.33 -12.48 3.21
CA LEU A 36 1.24 -13.92 2.98
C LEU A 36 -0.10 -14.48 3.46
N THR A 37 -0.54 -14.10 4.66
CA THR A 37 -1.85 -14.51 5.18
C THR A 37 -2.96 -13.99 4.30
N LEU A 38 -2.93 -12.69 3.96
CA LEU A 38 -3.93 -12.07 3.12
C LEU A 38 -4.03 -12.74 1.74
N LEU A 39 -2.91 -12.93 1.06
CA LEU A 39 -2.89 -13.52 -0.29
C LEU A 39 -3.20 -15.02 -0.30
N SER A 40 -3.14 -15.70 0.85
CA SER A 40 -3.60 -17.08 0.96
C SER A 40 -5.13 -17.20 0.87
N TRP A 41 -5.86 -16.13 1.20
CA TRP A 41 -7.32 -16.13 1.19
C TRP A 41 -7.91 -16.19 -0.20
N ASP A 42 -7.25 -15.58 -1.19
CA ASP A 42 -7.62 -15.65 -2.61
C ASP A 42 -7.84 -17.10 -3.09
N ARG A 43 -7.11 -18.07 -2.53
CA ARG A 43 -7.24 -19.50 -2.88
C ARG A 43 -8.19 -20.28 -1.98
N GLN A 44 -8.58 -19.72 -0.84
CA GLN A 44 -9.32 -20.44 0.21
C GLN A 44 -10.79 -20.00 0.29
N LEU A 45 -11.09 -18.77 -0.13
CA LEU A 45 -12.45 -18.23 -0.13
C LEU A 45 -13.17 -18.62 -1.43
N PRO A 46 -14.42 -19.12 -1.35
CA PRO A 46 -15.22 -19.42 -2.53
C PRO A 46 -15.55 -18.18 -3.36
N ASP A 47 -15.69 -18.34 -4.68
CA ASP A 47 -16.06 -17.25 -5.60
C ASP A 47 -17.41 -16.63 -5.24
N GLU A 48 -18.37 -17.45 -4.81
CA GLU A 48 -19.70 -17.00 -4.39
C GLU A 48 -19.60 -16.04 -3.21
N LEU A 49 -18.74 -16.35 -2.24
CA LEU A 49 -18.49 -15.51 -1.08
C LEU A 49 -17.82 -14.20 -1.49
N MET A 50 -16.82 -14.28 -2.38
CA MET A 50 -16.06 -13.13 -2.85
C MET A 50 -16.85 -12.19 -3.75
N SER A 51 -17.93 -12.66 -4.39
CA SER A 51 -18.73 -11.88 -5.34
C SER A 51 -19.15 -10.50 -4.78
N GLY A 52 -19.67 -10.45 -3.55
CA GLY A 52 -20.12 -9.23 -2.87
C GLY A 52 -19.08 -8.53 -1.99
N GLN A 53 -17.88 -9.09 -1.82
CA GLN A 53 -16.90 -8.65 -0.82
C GLN A 53 -15.91 -7.62 -1.39
N LEU A 54 -16.41 -6.44 -1.77
CA LEU A 54 -15.65 -5.42 -2.49
C LEU A 54 -14.47 -4.87 -1.67
N GLN A 55 -14.61 -4.72 -0.35
CA GLN A 55 -13.52 -4.28 0.53
C GLN A 55 -12.40 -5.32 0.62
N VAL A 56 -12.76 -6.62 0.63
CA VAL A 56 -11.76 -7.71 0.61
C VAL A 56 -11.02 -7.72 -0.73
N LYS A 57 -11.72 -7.57 -1.86
CA LYS A 57 -11.10 -7.45 -3.18
C LYS A 57 -10.12 -6.28 -3.25
N LEU A 58 -10.49 -5.14 -2.67
CA LEU A 58 -9.63 -3.96 -2.58
C LEU A 58 -8.38 -4.21 -1.72
N ALA A 59 -8.52 -4.90 -0.59
CA ALA A 59 -7.38 -5.31 0.24
C ALA A 59 -6.46 -6.30 -0.49
N LEU A 60 -7.03 -7.29 -1.21
CA LEU A 60 -6.27 -8.22 -2.04
C LEU A 60 -5.52 -7.48 -3.15
N ALA A 61 -6.15 -6.53 -3.84
CA ALA A 61 -5.49 -5.69 -4.84
C ALA A 61 -4.30 -4.92 -4.25
N TRP A 62 -4.46 -4.33 -3.06
CA TRP A 62 -3.37 -3.70 -2.31
C TRP A 62 -2.22 -4.67 -2.03
N GLY A 63 -2.54 -5.86 -1.49
CA GLY A 63 -1.55 -6.88 -1.17
C GLY A 63 -0.80 -7.35 -2.42
N MET A 64 -1.51 -7.59 -3.52
CA MET A 64 -0.93 -7.98 -4.82
C MET A 64 -0.04 -6.88 -5.39
N ALA A 65 -0.45 -5.61 -5.32
CA ALA A 65 0.35 -4.47 -5.76
C ALA A 65 1.67 -4.39 -4.99
N LEU A 66 1.65 -4.54 -3.66
CA LEU A 66 2.84 -4.49 -2.81
C LEU A 66 3.85 -5.63 -3.06
N VAL A 67 3.41 -6.73 -3.66
CA VAL A 67 4.28 -7.83 -4.12
C VAL A 67 4.47 -7.86 -5.64
N ASN A 68 4.17 -6.75 -6.33
CA ASN A 68 4.31 -6.55 -7.78
C ASN A 68 3.51 -7.53 -8.66
N ARG A 69 2.41 -8.09 -8.16
CA ARG A 69 1.46 -8.92 -8.93
C ARG A 69 0.37 -8.05 -9.56
N PHE A 70 0.77 -7.09 -10.39
CA PHE A 70 -0.11 -6.03 -10.89
C PHE A 70 -1.29 -6.53 -11.72
N ALA A 71 -1.08 -7.53 -12.58
CA ALA A 71 -2.16 -8.11 -13.38
C ALA A 71 -3.29 -8.70 -12.53
N GLU A 72 -2.95 -9.29 -11.38
CA GLU A 72 -3.94 -9.85 -10.45
C GLU A 72 -4.60 -8.75 -9.62
N ALA A 73 -3.83 -7.73 -9.22
CA ALA A 73 -4.39 -6.54 -8.59
C ALA A 73 -5.42 -5.86 -9.52
N ASP A 74 -5.11 -5.72 -10.80
CA ASP A 74 -5.98 -5.11 -11.79
C ASP A 74 -7.30 -5.85 -11.96
N ALA A 75 -7.29 -7.20 -11.93
CA ALA A 75 -8.51 -7.99 -12.00
C ALA A 75 -9.47 -7.65 -10.84
N PHE A 76 -8.94 -7.55 -9.61
CA PHE A 76 -9.74 -7.16 -8.45
C PHE A 76 -10.23 -5.72 -8.53
N LEU A 77 -9.38 -4.78 -8.94
CA LEU A 77 -9.77 -3.37 -9.07
C LEU A 77 -10.82 -3.17 -10.15
N SER A 78 -10.74 -3.89 -11.27
CA SER A 78 -11.78 -3.85 -12.31
C SER A 78 -13.13 -4.33 -11.79
N CYS A 79 -13.17 -5.39 -10.97
CA CYS A 79 -14.42 -5.80 -10.32
C CYS A 79 -14.98 -4.74 -9.37
N VAL A 80 -14.10 -4.07 -8.60
CA VAL A 80 -14.51 -3.00 -7.68
C VAL A 80 -15.01 -1.76 -8.45
N GLU A 81 -14.34 -1.39 -9.54
CA GLU A 81 -14.73 -0.28 -10.42
C GLU A 81 -16.08 -0.53 -11.09
N GLU A 82 -16.32 -1.76 -11.57
CA GLU A 82 -17.59 -2.13 -12.18
C GLU A 82 -18.74 -2.06 -11.17
N ALA A 83 -18.54 -2.58 -9.96
CA ALA A 83 -19.54 -2.50 -8.89
C ALA A 83 -19.78 -1.06 -8.41
N ALA A 84 -18.75 -0.21 -8.41
CA ALA A 84 -18.86 1.20 -8.04
C ALA A 84 -19.34 2.11 -9.19
N SER A 85 -19.65 1.56 -10.37
CA SER A 85 -19.99 2.35 -11.56
C SER A 85 -21.26 3.18 -11.41
N THR A 86 -22.22 2.71 -10.60
CA THR A 86 -23.47 3.42 -10.30
C THR A 86 -23.30 4.55 -9.29
N GLU A 87 -22.23 4.50 -8.49
CA GLU A 87 -21.87 5.49 -7.47
C GLU A 87 -20.47 6.02 -7.74
N ARG A 88 -20.27 6.51 -8.97
CA ARG A 88 -19.05 7.20 -9.34
C ARG A 88 -18.81 8.36 -8.37
N GLU A 89 -17.57 8.51 -7.91
CA GLU A 89 -17.17 9.48 -6.87
C GLU A 89 -17.60 9.12 -5.44
N GLY A 90 -18.20 7.95 -5.22
CA GLY A 90 -18.40 7.37 -3.88
C GLY A 90 -17.08 6.94 -3.22
N GLU A 91 -17.13 6.64 -1.92
CA GLU A 91 -15.96 6.26 -1.11
C GLU A 91 -15.19 5.09 -1.74
N LEU A 92 -15.89 4.02 -2.12
CA LEU A 92 -15.27 2.83 -2.71
C LEU A 92 -14.58 3.14 -4.05
N TRP A 93 -15.20 4.00 -4.86
CA TRP A 93 -14.62 4.43 -6.14
C TRP A 93 -13.31 5.18 -5.93
N TRP A 94 -13.27 6.13 -5.00
CA TRP A 94 -12.05 6.88 -4.67
C TRP A 94 -10.96 5.99 -4.06
N LYS A 95 -11.34 5.06 -3.18
CA LYS A 95 -10.37 4.08 -2.65
C LYS A 95 -9.79 3.20 -3.76
N CYS A 96 -10.59 2.77 -4.73
CA CYS A 96 -10.12 2.03 -5.89
C CYS A 96 -9.14 2.86 -6.75
N ARG A 97 -9.48 4.12 -7.03
CA ARG A 97 -8.59 5.08 -7.71
C ARG A 97 -7.26 5.27 -6.96
N ALA A 98 -7.29 5.29 -5.63
CA ALA A 98 -6.07 5.40 -4.83
C ALA A 98 -5.14 4.19 -5.02
N VAL A 99 -5.68 2.96 -5.08
CA VAL A 99 -4.86 1.76 -5.38
C VAL A 99 -4.29 1.81 -6.80
N ARG A 100 -5.06 2.29 -7.78
CA ARG A 100 -4.56 2.52 -9.15
C ARG A 100 -3.40 3.51 -9.19
N ALA A 101 -3.44 4.56 -8.37
CA ALA A 101 -2.33 5.52 -8.24
C ALA A 101 -1.07 4.83 -7.71
N VAL A 102 -1.22 3.98 -6.69
CA VAL A 102 -0.12 3.21 -6.09
C VAL A 102 0.49 2.23 -7.10
N ILE A 103 -0.34 1.46 -7.81
CA ILE A 103 0.11 0.55 -8.87
C ILE A 103 0.89 1.32 -9.94
N SER A 104 0.34 2.42 -10.45
CA SER A 104 1.03 3.26 -11.44
C SER A 104 2.39 3.77 -10.91
N GLY A 105 2.47 4.10 -9.62
CA GLY A 105 3.73 4.50 -8.98
C GLY A 105 4.75 3.36 -8.93
N LEU A 106 4.32 2.16 -8.55
CA LEU A 106 5.16 0.96 -8.45
C LEU A 106 5.62 0.44 -9.82
N GLU A 107 4.80 0.61 -10.87
CA GLU A 107 5.16 0.32 -12.26
C GLU A 107 6.13 1.36 -12.86
N GLY A 108 6.40 2.45 -12.15
CA GLY A 108 7.31 3.51 -12.58
C GLY A 108 6.65 4.62 -13.39
N GLU A 109 5.34 4.56 -13.62
CA GLU A 109 4.52 5.56 -14.32
C GLU A 109 4.27 6.79 -13.44
N SER A 110 5.34 7.44 -12.99
CA SER A 110 5.33 8.46 -11.92
C SER A 110 4.44 9.67 -12.24
N ALA A 111 4.36 10.10 -13.50
CA ALA A 111 3.52 11.22 -13.91
C ALA A 111 2.03 10.87 -13.82
N LYS A 112 1.65 9.69 -14.33
CA LYS A 112 0.27 9.17 -14.23
C LYS A 112 -0.12 8.96 -12.77
N ALA A 113 0.75 8.33 -11.99
CA ALA A 113 0.56 8.09 -10.57
C ALA A 113 0.30 9.39 -9.81
N ARG A 114 1.10 10.43 -10.06
CA ARG A 114 0.93 11.76 -9.46
C ARG A 114 -0.42 12.38 -9.77
N ILE A 115 -0.83 12.37 -11.04
CA ILE A 115 -2.12 12.95 -11.47
C ILE A 115 -3.27 12.28 -10.73
N ILE A 116 -3.31 10.95 -10.71
CA ILE A 116 -4.37 10.21 -10.02
C ILE A 116 -4.33 10.48 -8.52
N ALA A 117 -3.14 10.51 -7.91
CA ALA A 117 -3.01 10.73 -6.48
C ALA A 117 -3.50 12.12 -6.04
N LEU A 118 -3.14 13.17 -6.79
CA LEU A 118 -3.58 14.53 -6.51
C LEU A 118 -5.09 14.67 -6.69
N GLU A 119 -5.67 14.08 -7.75
CA GLU A 119 -7.11 14.05 -7.95
C GLU A 119 -7.85 13.39 -6.77
N CYS A 120 -7.33 12.27 -6.26
CA CYS A 120 -7.89 11.61 -5.08
C CYS A 120 -7.83 12.51 -3.84
N LEU A 121 -6.67 13.11 -3.57
CA LEU A 121 -6.45 13.96 -2.39
C LEU A 121 -7.32 15.23 -2.40
N GLU A 122 -7.68 15.74 -3.58
CA GLU A 122 -8.52 16.92 -3.73
C GLU A 122 -10.01 16.61 -3.54
N ASN A 123 -10.46 15.41 -3.95
CA ASN A 123 -11.88 15.12 -4.10
C ASN A 123 -12.44 14.11 -3.08
N SER A 124 -11.62 13.56 -2.20
CA SER A 124 -12.07 12.58 -1.21
C SER A 124 -11.36 12.70 0.13
N SER A 125 -12.08 12.35 1.20
CA SER A 125 -11.50 12.20 2.54
C SER A 125 -11.08 10.75 2.76
N PHE A 126 -9.81 10.55 3.11
CA PHE A 126 -9.23 9.25 3.35
C PHE A 126 -8.87 9.04 4.82
N ASP A 127 -8.86 7.78 5.25
CA ASP A 127 -8.18 7.41 6.48
C ASP A 127 -6.66 7.65 6.36
N SER A 128 -5.96 7.54 7.50
CA SER A 128 -4.52 7.83 7.55
C SER A 128 -3.69 6.94 6.63
N PHE A 129 -4.09 5.68 6.42
CA PHE A 129 -3.33 4.75 5.60
C PHE A 129 -3.38 5.18 4.12
N TYR A 130 -4.58 5.42 3.59
CA TYR A 130 -4.75 5.88 2.22
C TYR A 130 -4.14 7.26 2.00
N LEU A 131 -4.33 8.18 2.95
CA LEU A 131 -3.78 9.53 2.88
C LEU A 131 -2.24 9.50 2.78
N ASP A 132 -1.58 8.78 3.69
CA ASP A 132 -0.11 8.69 3.73
C ASP A 132 0.46 8.02 2.46
N ALA A 133 -0.23 7.00 1.94
CA ALA A 133 0.15 6.34 0.70
C ALA A 133 0.03 7.28 -0.52
N LEU A 134 -1.09 7.98 -0.65
CA LEU A 134 -1.31 8.94 -1.74
C LEU A 134 -0.30 10.09 -1.71
N GLN A 135 0.02 10.59 -0.52
CA GLN A 135 1.08 11.58 -0.35
C GLN A 135 2.44 11.04 -0.80
N ASN A 136 2.78 9.79 -0.51
CA ASN A 136 4.00 9.17 -1.03
C ASN A 136 4.00 9.00 -2.55
N VAL A 137 2.86 8.64 -3.15
CA VAL A 137 2.73 8.56 -4.62
C VAL A 137 2.91 9.94 -5.25
N ALA A 138 2.27 10.97 -4.71
CA ALA A 138 2.46 12.35 -5.18
C ALA A 138 3.92 12.78 -5.04
N ARG A 139 4.53 12.55 -3.87
CA ARG A 139 5.95 12.83 -3.59
C ARG A 139 6.88 12.12 -4.59
N TYR A 140 6.66 10.84 -4.89
CA TYR A 140 7.42 10.13 -5.92
C TYR A 140 7.29 10.79 -7.29
N GLY A 141 6.08 11.22 -7.64
CA GLY A 141 5.79 11.98 -8.85
C GLY A 141 6.56 13.31 -8.94
N HIS A 142 6.67 14.07 -7.86
CA HIS A 142 7.45 15.31 -7.81
C HIS A 142 8.96 15.04 -7.89
N LEU A 143 9.45 14.00 -7.18
CA LEU A 143 10.84 13.56 -7.27
C LEU A 143 11.26 13.25 -8.70
N LYS A 144 10.41 12.54 -9.45
CA LYS A 144 10.71 12.19 -10.85
C LYS A 144 10.62 13.37 -11.81
N ALA A 145 9.88 14.42 -11.44
CA ALA A 145 9.81 15.66 -12.21
C ALA A 145 10.93 16.65 -11.88
N GLY A 146 11.73 16.41 -10.83
CA GLY A 146 12.70 17.37 -10.31
C GLY A 146 12.05 18.60 -9.64
N ASP A 147 10.77 18.48 -9.26
CA ASP A 147 10.02 19.52 -8.56
C ASP A 147 10.30 19.43 -7.05
N TRP A 148 11.48 19.94 -6.68
CA TRP A 148 12.02 19.79 -5.33
C TRP A 148 11.24 20.57 -4.28
N GLU A 149 10.72 21.75 -4.63
CA GLU A 149 9.92 22.56 -3.72
C GLU A 149 8.67 21.80 -3.29
N THR A 150 7.89 21.29 -4.24
CA THR A 150 6.68 20.54 -3.92
C THR A 150 7.02 19.20 -3.27
N PHE A 151 8.08 18.52 -3.72
CA PHE A 151 8.54 17.27 -3.11
C PHE A 151 8.74 17.38 -1.59
N TYR A 152 9.40 18.44 -1.13
CA TYR A 152 9.64 18.66 0.30
C TYR A 152 8.42 19.25 1.03
N ALA A 153 7.50 19.92 0.32
CA ALA A 153 6.28 20.48 0.88
C ALA A 153 5.17 19.44 1.15
N VAL A 154 5.19 18.28 0.47
CA VAL A 154 4.18 17.23 0.71
C VAL A 154 4.24 16.78 2.18
N PRO A 155 3.11 16.77 2.92
CA PRO A 155 3.07 16.38 4.33
C PRO A 155 3.68 15.01 4.57
N LYS A 156 4.46 14.90 5.65
CA LYS A 156 5.05 13.63 6.06
C LYS A 156 3.98 12.74 6.71
N PRO A 157 3.94 11.43 6.43
CA PRO A 157 3.23 10.45 7.23
C PRO A 157 3.43 10.71 8.73
N LYS A 158 2.38 10.47 9.52
CA LYS A 158 2.54 10.48 10.98
C LYS A 158 3.54 9.40 11.35
N ALA A 159 4.47 9.75 12.25
CA ALA A 159 5.43 8.78 12.78
C ALA A 159 4.68 7.57 13.33
N ALA A 160 5.15 6.37 13.01
CA ALA A 160 4.49 5.14 13.42
C ALA A 160 4.41 5.07 14.97
N ASP A 161 3.21 5.20 15.53
CA ASP A 161 2.90 5.01 16.96
C ASP A 161 2.65 3.53 17.32
N GLY A 162 2.99 2.63 16.40
CA GLY A 162 2.76 1.20 16.48
C GLY A 162 2.87 0.58 15.09
N VAL A 163 1.97 -0.34 14.75
CA VAL A 163 1.99 -1.03 13.45
C VAL A 163 1.36 -0.18 12.32
N SER A 164 0.58 0.84 12.66
CA SER A 164 -0.04 1.72 11.68
C SER A 164 1.01 2.67 11.08
N SER A 165 1.21 2.59 9.76
CA SER A 165 1.99 3.50 8.92
C SER A 165 3.53 3.34 8.87
N TYR A 166 4.12 2.28 9.43
CA TYR A 166 5.56 2.06 9.23
C TYR A 166 5.94 1.90 7.75
N LEU A 167 5.05 1.32 6.92
CA LEU A 167 5.26 1.18 5.48
C LEU A 167 5.36 2.55 4.80
N SER A 168 4.41 3.44 5.06
CA SER A 168 4.40 4.78 4.45
C SER A 168 5.60 5.61 4.89
N GLU A 169 5.97 5.57 6.17
CA GLU A 169 7.16 6.25 6.67
C GLU A 169 8.45 5.66 6.06
N THR A 170 8.52 4.34 5.93
CA THR A 170 9.63 3.65 5.25
C THR A 170 9.77 4.11 3.80
N TYR A 171 8.67 4.17 3.04
CA TYR A 171 8.67 4.66 1.65
C TYR A 171 9.07 6.13 1.57
N GLN A 172 8.58 6.98 2.47
CA GLN A 172 8.95 8.39 2.52
C GLN A 172 10.46 8.57 2.71
N LEU A 173 11.07 7.85 3.65
CA LEU A 173 12.51 7.86 3.89
C LEU A 173 13.29 7.39 2.65
N CYS A 174 12.83 6.34 1.96
CA CYS A 174 13.44 5.92 0.69
C CYS A 174 13.39 7.02 -0.38
N LEU A 175 12.28 7.75 -0.49
CA LEU A 175 12.16 8.86 -1.43
C LEU A 175 13.13 10.01 -1.08
N TYR A 176 13.30 10.33 0.21
CA TYR A 176 14.31 11.29 0.65
C TYR A 176 15.74 10.83 0.36
N GLY A 177 16.04 9.53 0.55
CA GLY A 177 17.32 8.96 0.16
C GLY A 177 17.59 9.07 -1.35
N LEU A 178 16.57 8.85 -2.18
CA LEU A 178 16.67 9.02 -3.63
C LEU A 178 16.89 10.48 -4.02
N ALA A 179 16.18 11.42 -3.38
CA ALA A 179 16.38 12.85 -3.62
C ALA A 179 17.79 13.30 -3.22
N ALA A 180 18.29 12.89 -2.05
CA ALA A 180 19.65 13.17 -1.61
C ALA A 180 20.70 12.61 -2.59
N SER A 181 20.47 11.38 -3.08
CA SER A 181 21.34 10.75 -4.09
C SER A 181 21.40 11.55 -5.40
N GLN A 182 20.27 12.10 -5.87
CA GLN A 182 20.25 12.95 -7.07
C GLN A 182 21.02 14.27 -6.89
N HIS A 183 21.14 14.74 -5.65
CA HIS A 183 21.94 15.92 -5.29
C HIS A 183 23.38 15.58 -4.88
N LEU A 184 23.81 14.32 -5.05
CA LEU A 184 25.14 13.83 -4.65
C LEU A 184 25.43 13.93 -3.14
N ALA A 185 24.39 14.08 -2.32
CA ALA A 185 24.47 14.07 -0.86
C ALA A 185 24.41 12.63 -0.34
N PHE A 186 25.45 11.84 -0.61
CA PHE A 186 25.45 10.39 -0.36
C PHE A 186 25.39 10.02 1.13
N ASP A 187 26.00 10.81 2.01
CA ASP A 187 25.95 10.56 3.45
C ASP A 187 24.51 10.70 3.98
N ASP A 188 23.79 11.73 3.55
CA ASP A 188 22.37 11.93 3.87
C ASP A 188 21.51 10.80 3.29
N ALA A 189 21.77 10.42 2.03
CA ALA A 189 21.08 9.33 1.37
C ALA A 189 21.20 8.01 2.16
N LEU A 190 22.44 7.66 2.56
CA LEU A 190 22.72 6.49 3.37
C LEU A 190 22.06 6.57 4.75
N GLY A 191 22.02 7.77 5.35
CA GLY A 191 21.30 8.04 6.60
C GLY A 191 19.81 7.68 6.48
N PHE A 192 19.12 8.20 5.46
CA PHE A 192 17.71 7.92 5.23
C PHE A 192 17.44 6.43 4.96
N TYR A 193 18.25 5.77 4.14
CA TYR A 193 18.10 4.33 3.89
C TYR A 193 18.36 3.49 5.16
N ALA A 194 19.34 3.87 5.98
CA ALA A 194 19.60 3.19 7.24
C ALA A 194 18.43 3.34 8.22
N GLU A 195 17.81 4.51 8.29
CA GLU A 195 16.62 4.75 9.12
C GLU A 195 15.41 3.97 8.63
N ALA A 196 15.13 4.02 7.32
CA ALA A 196 14.06 3.24 6.71
C ALA A 196 14.21 1.73 7.01
N LYS A 197 15.45 1.21 6.92
CA LYS A 197 15.75 -0.18 7.22
C LYS A 197 15.53 -0.51 8.70
N LYS A 198 15.97 0.35 9.62
CA LYS A 198 15.73 0.15 11.07
C LYS A 198 14.24 0.08 11.36
N LEU A 199 13.45 0.96 10.75
CA LEU A 199 11.99 1.00 10.90
C LEU A 199 11.34 -0.30 10.37
N ALA A 200 11.68 -0.71 9.15
CA ALA A 200 11.17 -1.95 8.57
C ALA A 200 11.53 -3.20 9.39
N ILE A 201 12.76 -3.30 9.89
CA ILE A 201 13.18 -4.41 10.76
C ILE A 201 12.40 -4.42 12.07
N ARG A 202 12.18 -3.25 12.68
CA ARG A 202 11.47 -3.12 13.97
C ARG A 202 10.05 -3.67 13.89
N TYR A 203 9.34 -3.40 12.79
CA TYR A 203 7.91 -3.72 12.68
C TYR A 203 7.59 -4.98 11.86
N ALA A 204 8.41 -5.33 10.87
CA ALA A 204 8.18 -6.47 9.99
C ALA A 204 9.27 -7.56 10.09
N GLY A 205 10.33 -7.31 10.86
CA GLY A 205 11.45 -8.21 11.00
C GLY A 205 12.46 -8.14 9.84
N PRO A 206 13.65 -8.76 10.02
CA PRO A 206 14.79 -8.61 9.11
C PRO A 206 14.66 -9.33 7.76
N LYS A 207 13.68 -10.24 7.62
CA LYS A 207 13.42 -10.99 6.38
C LYS A 207 12.24 -10.43 5.58
N SER A 208 11.66 -9.31 6.00
CA SER A 208 10.52 -8.69 5.30
C SER A 208 10.94 -8.10 3.95
N VAL A 209 9.97 -8.04 3.03
CA VAL A 209 10.16 -7.37 1.73
C VAL A 209 10.57 -5.91 1.93
N SER A 210 9.92 -5.20 2.86
CA SER A 210 10.25 -3.81 3.20
C SER A 210 11.69 -3.66 3.70
N ALA A 211 12.20 -4.57 4.53
CA ALA A 211 13.58 -4.52 4.98
C ALA A 211 14.61 -4.86 3.88
N ALA A 212 14.22 -5.68 2.88
CA ALA A 212 15.07 -6.07 1.77
C ALA A 212 15.17 -4.99 0.68
N MET A 213 14.04 -4.34 0.34
CA MET A 213 13.94 -3.31 -0.70
C MET A 213 14.88 -2.12 -0.48
N ILE A 214 15.18 -1.79 0.78
CA ILE A 214 15.94 -0.60 1.18
C ILE A 214 17.46 -0.81 1.05
N THR A 215 17.92 -2.04 0.84
CA THR A 215 19.36 -2.34 0.90
C THR A 215 20.15 -1.92 -0.33
N GLY A 216 19.50 -1.48 -1.43
CA GLY A 216 20.15 -1.42 -2.73
C GLY A 216 20.74 -2.79 -3.13
N PRO A 217 21.30 -2.95 -4.33
CA PRO A 217 22.17 -4.11 -4.55
C PRO A 217 23.30 -4.01 -3.53
N LYS A 218 23.41 -4.97 -2.60
CA LYS A 218 24.58 -5.10 -1.75
C LYS A 218 25.80 -5.04 -2.66
N ALA A 219 26.70 -4.09 -2.43
CA ALA A 219 28.05 -4.21 -2.96
C ALA A 219 28.55 -5.58 -2.47
N ALA A 220 28.72 -6.51 -3.43
CA ALA A 220 29.39 -7.76 -3.16
C ALA A 220 30.80 -7.37 -2.73
N ALA A 221 31.08 -7.53 -1.43
CA ALA A 221 32.42 -7.59 -0.90
C ALA A 221 32.95 -9.02 -1.07
#